data_AF-D8PNT1-F1
#
_entry.id   AF-D8PNT1-F1
#
_cell.length_a   1.000
_cell.length_b   1.000
_cell.length_c   1.000
_cell.angle_alpha   90.00
_cell.angle_beta   90.00
_cell.angle_gamma   90.00
#
_symmetry.space_group_name_H-M   'P 1'
#
loop_
_entity.id
_entity.type
_entity.pdbx_description
1 polymer ?
#
loop_
_entity_poly.entity_id
_entity_poly.type
_entity_poly.pdbx_seq_one_letter_code
_entity_poly.pdbx_strand_id
1 'polypeptide(L)'
;MTGSAGDGFEPKSTLEYAGKAALQGAAIGTVMSGVQNALQHHSHGALGIFTRTGSTIGFFAAMGATFAATEAYVGNIRKRSDYWNGVAGGCAAGFLAGVRARSIPLALASSAGLGAMIGLFDYTAGVTGEPTLTAEEKRRRFFKQPPQPIVAAE
;
A
#
# COMPACT_ATOMS: atom_id res chain seq x y z
N MET A 1 7.43 8.42 13.62
CA MET A 1 8.28 7.85 14.68
C MET A 1 8.66 6.44 14.24
N THR A 2 9.87 6.08 13.80
CA THR A 2 11.19 6.75 13.83
C THR A 2 12.18 5.85 13.05
N GLY A 3 12.64 6.17 11.84
CA GLY A 3 13.99 6.73 11.74
C GLY A 3 14.81 6.30 10.51
N SER A 4 15.72 7.20 10.11
CA SER A 4 16.85 7.05 9.18
C SER A 4 18.06 7.62 9.95
N ALA A 5 19.28 7.09 10.01
CA ALA A 5 19.97 6.09 9.23
C ALA A 5 21.06 5.39 10.07
N GLY A 6 21.42 4.18 9.66
CA GLY A 6 22.57 3.42 10.13
C GLY A 6 22.41 1.95 9.75
N ASP A 7 22.26 1.64 8.45
CA ASP A 7 22.06 0.29 7.89
C ASP A 7 21.14 -0.63 8.72
N GLY A 8 20.08 -0.05 9.27
CA GLY A 8 19.20 -0.65 10.25
C GLY A 8 17.79 -0.68 9.72
N PHE A 9 17.26 -1.89 9.53
CA PHE A 9 15.87 -2.09 9.16
C PHE A 9 14.95 -1.79 10.35
N GLU A 10 14.00 -0.87 10.17
CA GLU A 10 12.95 -0.60 11.15
C GLU A 10 11.79 -1.59 10.94
N PRO A 11 11.49 -2.48 11.91
CA PRO A 11 10.42 -3.44 11.77
C PRO A 11 9.06 -2.73 11.65
N LYS A 12 8.36 -3.02 10.55
CA LYS A 12 7.02 -2.48 10.32
C LYS A 12 6.01 -3.32 11.11
N SER A 13 5.16 -2.64 11.89
CA SER A 13 3.97 -3.28 12.47
C SER A 13 3.03 -3.68 11.33
N THR A 14 2.94 -4.99 11.06
CA THR A 14 2.15 -5.56 9.96
C THR A 14 0.67 -5.18 10.09
N LEU A 15 0.14 -5.19 11.31
CA LEU A 15 -1.27 -4.89 11.58
C LEU A 15 -1.61 -3.43 11.32
N GLU A 16 -0.80 -2.50 11.83
CA GLU A 16 -1.04 -1.06 11.65
C GLU A 16 -0.88 -0.67 10.17
N TYR A 17 0.17 -1.18 9.53
CA TYR A 17 0.44 -0.88 8.13
C TYR A 17 -0.62 -1.47 7.20
N ALA A 18 -1.00 -2.74 7.41
CA ALA A 18 -2.08 -3.37 6.66
C ALA A 18 -3.42 -2.69 6.93
N GLY A 19 -3.70 -2.27 8.16
CA GLY A 19 -4.92 -1.54 8.51
C GLY A 19 -5.04 -0.21 7.76
N LYS A 20 -3.96 0.58 7.72
CA LYS A 20 -3.92 1.84 6.95
C LYS A 20 -4.11 1.60 5.45
N ALA A 21 -3.42 0.60 4.88
CA ALA A 21 -3.56 0.25 3.47
C ALA A 21 -4.95 -0.30 3.14
N ALA A 22 -5.56 -1.07 4.04
CA ALA A 22 -6.92 -1.56 3.91
C ALA A 22 -7.93 -0.41 3.88
N LEU A 23 -7.76 0.60 4.74
CA LEU A 23 -8.60 1.80 4.74
C LEU A 23 -8.46 2.61 3.45
N GLN A 24 -7.23 2.77 2.94
CA GLN A 24 -6.99 3.40 1.64
C GLN A 24 -7.65 2.61 0.50
N GLY A 25 -7.51 1.29 0.51
CA GLY A 25 -8.19 0.40 -0.44
C GLY A 25 -9.71 0.50 -0.34
N ALA A 26 -10.26 0.54 0.88
CA ALA A 26 -11.69 0.71 1.11
C ALA A 26 -12.21 2.04 0.54
N ALA A 27 -11.46 3.15 0.72
CA ALA A 27 -11.82 4.45 0.16
C ALA A 27 -11.85 4.45 -1.38
N ILE A 28 -10.91 3.77 -2.03
CA ILE A 28 -10.94 3.57 -3.49
C ILE A 28 -12.15 2.69 -3.86
N GLY A 29 -12.37 1.63 -3.10
CA GLY A 29 -13.46 0.69 -3.29
C GLY A 29 -14.85 1.31 -3.12
N THR A 30 -15.04 2.28 -2.23
CA THR A 30 -16.31 3.01 -2.06
C THR A 30 -16.61 3.88 -3.26
N VAL A 31 -15.60 4.55 -3.82
CA VAL A 31 -15.74 5.32 -5.07
C VAL A 31 -16.12 4.39 -6.23
N MET A 32 -15.39 3.28 -6.40
CA MET A 32 -15.67 2.29 -7.44
C MET A 32 -17.04 1.63 -7.27
N SER A 33 -17.46 1.40 -6.02
CA SER A 33 -18.78 0.90 -5.66
C SER A 33 -19.87 1.90 -6.03
N GLY A 34 -19.67 3.19 -5.77
CA GLY A 34 -20.56 4.27 -6.17
C GLY A 34 -20.72 4.38 -7.69
N VAL A 35 -19.61 4.30 -8.44
CA VAL A 35 -19.65 4.30 -9.91
C VAL A 35 -20.43 3.10 -10.45
N GLN A 36 -20.18 1.90 -9.91
CA GLN A 36 -20.92 0.70 -10.30
C GLN A 36 -22.42 0.81 -9.98
N ASN A 37 -22.76 1.34 -8.80
CA ASN A 37 -24.15 1.59 -8.39
C ASN A 37 -24.81 2.71 -9.22
N ALA A 38 -24.05 3.62 -9.83
CA ALA A 38 -24.61 4.66 -10.72
C ALA A 38 -24.83 4.16 -12.16
N LEU A 39 -23.97 3.26 -12.65
CA LEU A 39 -24.01 2.76 -14.03
C LEU A 39 -24.88 1.50 -14.22
N GLN A 40 -25.24 0.79 -13.14
CA GLN A 40 -26.10 -0.38 -13.23
C GLN A 40 -27.58 0.05 -13.29
N HIS A 41 -28.36 -0.54 -14.21
CA HIS A 41 -29.82 -0.34 -14.24
C HIS A 41 -30.45 -1.03 -13.02
N HIS A 42 -30.77 -0.27 -11.97
CA HIS A 42 -31.49 -0.78 -10.81
C HIS A 42 -32.33 0.31 -10.10
N SER A 43 -33.43 -0.11 -9.46
CA SER A 43 -34.41 0.72 -8.78
C SER A 43 -34.20 0.79 -7.25
N HIS A 44 -32.94 0.79 -6.80
CA HIS A 44 -32.60 0.88 -5.37
C HIS A 44 -31.75 2.12 -5.09
N GLY A 45 -32.06 2.81 -4.00
CA GLY A 45 -31.43 4.08 -3.60
C GLY A 45 -30.00 3.93 -3.08
N ALA A 46 -29.48 4.98 -2.44
CA ALA A 46 -28.07 5.11 -2.01
C ALA A 46 -27.51 3.95 -1.16
N LEU A 47 -28.36 3.18 -0.47
CA LEU A 47 -27.96 1.99 0.29
C LEU A 47 -27.38 0.84 -0.57
N GLY A 48 -27.59 0.86 -1.89
CA GLY A 48 -27.04 -0.14 -2.82
C GLY A 48 -25.50 -0.22 -2.83
N ILE A 49 -24.83 0.89 -2.48
CA ILE A 49 -23.36 1.01 -2.40
C ILE A 49 -22.77 0.06 -1.35
N PHE A 50 -23.49 -0.18 -0.25
CA PHE A 50 -23.04 -1.01 0.87
C PHE A 50 -23.60 -2.43 0.82
N THR A 51 -24.83 -2.60 0.35
CA THR A 51 -25.51 -3.92 0.37
C THR A 51 -25.27 -4.75 -0.87
N ARG A 52 -25.10 -4.15 -2.06
CA ARG A 52 -24.92 -4.86 -3.33
C ARG A 52 -23.48 -4.80 -3.83
N THR A 53 -22.92 -3.59 -3.91
CA THR A 53 -21.54 -3.35 -4.35
C THR A 53 -20.55 -3.26 -3.18
N GLY A 54 -20.99 -3.57 -1.95
CA GLY A 54 -20.13 -3.67 -0.78
C GLY A 54 -19.01 -4.71 -0.91
N SER A 55 -19.22 -5.75 -1.73
CA SER A 55 -18.17 -6.74 -2.04
C SER A 55 -16.97 -6.10 -2.75
N THR A 56 -17.17 -5.04 -3.53
CA THR A 56 -16.11 -4.27 -4.18
C THR A 56 -15.28 -3.53 -3.14
N ILE A 57 -15.93 -2.89 -2.16
CA ILE A 57 -15.25 -2.19 -1.06
C ILE A 57 -14.37 -3.16 -0.28
N GLY A 58 -14.94 -4.29 0.13
CA GLY A 58 -14.22 -5.33 0.84
C GLY A 58 -13.08 -5.92 0.02
N PHE A 59 -13.27 -6.07 -1.30
CA PHE A 59 -12.23 -6.58 -2.19
C PHE A 59 -11.03 -5.63 -2.32
N PHE A 60 -11.27 -4.34 -2.55
CA PHE A 60 -10.16 -3.37 -2.60
C PHE A 60 -9.48 -3.18 -1.25
N ALA A 61 -10.24 -3.22 -0.14
CA ALA A 61 -9.67 -3.23 1.20
C ALA A 61 -8.78 -4.47 1.44
N ALA A 62 -9.24 -5.65 1.03
CA ALA A 62 -8.46 -6.89 1.14
C ALA A 62 -7.21 -6.87 0.26
N MET A 63 -7.28 -6.32 -0.97
CA MET A 63 -6.09 -6.14 -1.81
C MET A 63 -5.06 -5.21 -1.15
N GLY A 64 -5.49 -4.07 -0.60
CA GLY A 64 -4.59 -3.15 0.12
C GLY A 64 -3.99 -3.78 1.38
N ALA A 65 -4.79 -4.51 2.14
CA ALA A 65 -4.33 -5.24 3.33
C ALA A 65 -3.28 -6.31 2.98
N THR A 66 -3.57 -7.14 1.97
CA THR A 66 -2.66 -8.22 1.54
C THR A 66 -1.35 -7.69 0.98
N PHE A 67 -1.39 -6.59 0.20
CA PHE A 67 -0.19 -5.90 -0.26
C PHE A 67 0.71 -5.50 0.92
N ALA A 68 0.18 -4.69 1.83
CA ALA A 68 0.93 -4.11 2.93
C ALA A 68 1.37 -5.16 3.97
N ALA A 69 0.54 -6.16 4.25
CA ALA A 69 0.89 -7.27 5.12
C ALA A 69 2.05 -8.09 4.55
N THR A 70 2.02 -8.38 3.25
CA THR A 70 3.08 -9.15 2.58
C THR A 70 4.37 -8.34 2.51
N GLU A 71 4.30 -7.06 2.15
CA GLU A 71 5.48 -6.19 2.11
C GLU A 71 6.15 -6.08 3.49
N ALA A 72 5.36 -5.83 4.54
CA ALA A 72 5.86 -5.75 5.90
C ALA A 72 6.42 -7.11 6.37
N TYR A 73 5.75 -8.22 6.04
CA TYR A 73 6.24 -9.56 6.40
C TYR A 73 7.58 -9.87 5.72
N VAL A 74 7.69 -9.68 4.40
CA VAL A 74 8.91 -9.93 3.64
C VAL A 74 10.05 -8.99 4.06
N GLY A 75 9.73 -7.73 4.33
CA GLY A 75 10.69 -6.78 4.89
C GLY A 75 11.20 -7.24 6.26
N ASN A 76 10.29 -7.64 7.15
CA ASN A 76 10.61 -8.04 8.53
C ASN A 76 11.51 -9.27 8.59
N ILE A 77 11.27 -10.28 7.73
CA ILE A 77 12.12 -11.49 7.70
C ILE A 77 13.49 -11.21 7.08
N ARG A 78 13.58 -10.35 6.06
CA ARG A 78 14.84 -10.04 5.36
C ARG A 78 15.66 -8.96 6.04
N LYS A 79 15.06 -8.25 7.00
CA LYS A 79 15.64 -7.06 7.64
C LYS A 79 16.21 -6.09 6.60
N ARG A 80 15.47 -5.90 5.50
CA ARG A 80 15.85 -5.10 4.33
C ARG A 80 14.62 -4.38 3.79
N SER A 81 14.76 -3.13 3.40
CA SER A 81 13.71 -2.31 2.78
C SER A 81 14.06 -2.04 1.32
N ASP A 82 13.82 -3.04 0.46
CA ASP A 82 14.12 -2.97 -0.97
C ASP A 82 12.84 -3.05 -1.82
N TYR A 83 12.93 -2.66 -3.09
CA TYR A 83 11.83 -2.75 -4.08
C TYR A 83 11.25 -4.18 -4.20
N TRP A 84 12.04 -5.22 -3.89
CA TRP A 84 11.58 -6.61 -3.87
C TRP A 84 10.44 -6.87 -2.89
N ASN A 85 10.35 -6.11 -1.80
CA ASN A 85 9.26 -6.25 -0.83
C ASN A 85 7.95 -5.75 -1.44
N GLY A 86 8.00 -4.63 -2.16
CA GLY A 86 6.86 -4.07 -2.90
C GLY A 86 6.42 -5.00 -4.03
N VAL A 87 7.37 -5.57 -4.79
CA VAL A 87 7.08 -6.59 -5.81
C VAL A 87 6.35 -7.80 -5.22
N ALA A 88 6.82 -8.32 -4.08
CA ALA A 88 6.18 -9.44 -3.40
C ALA A 88 4.76 -9.08 -2.92
N GLY A 89 4.58 -7.88 -2.37
CA GLY A 89 3.25 -7.36 -2.01
C GLY A 89 2.31 -7.23 -3.21
N GLY A 90 2.80 -6.69 -4.32
CA GLY A 90 2.06 -6.51 -5.57
C GLY A 90 1.67 -7.85 -6.21
N CYS A 91 2.58 -8.82 -6.17
CA CYS A 91 2.37 -10.20 -6.59
C CYS A 91 1.26 -10.88 -5.77
N ALA A 92 1.27 -10.72 -4.44
CA ALA A 92 0.26 -11.29 -3.55
C ALA A 92 -1.11 -10.63 -3.71
N ALA A 93 -1.17 -9.30 -3.77
CA ALA A 93 -2.41 -8.57 -4.01
C ALA A 93 -2.99 -8.87 -5.40
N GLY A 94 -2.12 -8.98 -6.41
CA GLY A 94 -2.53 -9.36 -7.76
C GLY A 94 -3.05 -10.78 -7.85
N PHE A 95 -2.44 -11.72 -7.13
CA PHE A 95 -2.95 -13.08 -7.04
C PHE A 95 -4.36 -13.12 -6.44
N LEU A 96 -4.62 -12.32 -5.40
CA LEU A 96 -5.95 -12.19 -4.79
C LEU A 96 -7.02 -11.75 -5.82
N ALA A 97 -6.65 -10.89 -6.77
CA ALA A 97 -7.55 -10.49 -7.85
C ALA A 97 -7.93 -11.65 -8.78
N GLY A 98 -6.98 -12.52 -9.13
CA GLY A 98 -7.28 -13.71 -9.92
C GLY A 98 -8.06 -14.78 -9.15
N VAL A 99 -7.81 -14.91 -7.84
CA VAL A 99 -8.63 -15.77 -6.96
C VAL A 99 -10.09 -15.31 -6.95
N ARG A 100 -10.33 -14.00 -6.86
CA ARG A 100 -11.69 -13.43 -6.93
C ARG A 100 -12.37 -13.68 -8.27
N ALA A 101 -11.60 -13.77 -9.36
CA ALA A 101 -12.06 -14.11 -10.69
C ALA A 101 -12.15 -15.64 -10.95
N ARG A 102 -11.73 -16.47 -9.99
CA ARG A 102 -11.72 -17.95 -10.08
C ARG A 102 -10.96 -18.47 -11.30
N SER A 103 -9.86 -17.80 -11.66
CA SER A 103 -9.07 -18.15 -12.84
C SER A 103 -7.59 -18.21 -12.51
N ILE A 104 -7.01 -19.39 -12.62
CA ILE A 104 -5.57 -19.63 -12.44
C ILE A 104 -4.71 -18.82 -13.42
N PRO A 105 -5.00 -18.79 -14.75
CA PRO A 105 -4.18 -17.98 -15.66
C PRO A 105 -4.31 -16.48 -15.35
N LEU A 106 -5.51 -16.02 -14.94
CA LEU A 106 -5.66 -14.64 -14.54
C LEU A 106 -4.91 -14.34 -13.26
N ALA A 107 -4.87 -15.25 -12.28
CA ALA A 107 -4.12 -15.07 -11.04
C ALA A 107 -2.62 -14.95 -11.27
N LEU A 108 -2.06 -15.74 -12.19
CA LEU A 108 -0.65 -15.63 -12.56
C LEU A 108 -0.38 -14.34 -13.36
N ALA A 109 -1.25 -14.00 -14.31
CA ALA A 109 -1.11 -12.79 -15.11
C ALA A 109 -1.24 -11.51 -14.26
N SER A 110 -2.22 -11.45 -13.36
CA SER A 110 -2.43 -10.30 -12.47
C SER A 110 -1.33 -10.19 -11.42
N SER A 111 -0.85 -11.31 -10.92
CA SER A 111 0.29 -11.37 -9.99
C SER A 111 1.56 -10.84 -10.65
N ALA A 112 1.91 -11.33 -11.84
CA ALA A 112 3.07 -10.85 -12.59
C ALA A 112 2.90 -9.38 -13.02
N GLY A 113 1.72 -9.00 -13.52
CA GLY A 113 1.44 -7.64 -13.98
C GLY A 113 1.52 -6.61 -12.86
N LEU A 114 0.86 -6.85 -11.73
CA LEU A 114 0.90 -5.93 -10.59
C LEU A 114 2.25 -5.95 -9.88
N GLY A 115 2.90 -7.11 -9.77
CA GLY A 115 4.26 -7.22 -9.26
C GLY A 115 5.26 -6.41 -10.11
N ALA A 116 5.18 -6.52 -11.43
CA ALA A 116 6.01 -5.75 -12.35
C ALA A 116 5.70 -4.25 -12.29
N MET A 117 4.43 -3.86 -12.19
CA MET A 117 4.02 -2.46 -12.08
C MET A 117 4.55 -1.82 -10.80
N ILE A 118 4.41 -2.48 -9.64
CA ILE A 118 4.98 -2.00 -8.37
C ILE A 118 6.50 -1.98 -8.45
N GLY A 119 7.13 -3.03 -8.98
CA GLY A 119 8.58 -3.10 -9.14
C GLY A 119 9.13 -1.97 -10.00
N LEU A 120 8.46 -1.64 -11.10
CA LEU A 120 8.83 -0.51 -11.94
C LEU A 120 8.60 0.82 -11.22
N PHE A 121 7.50 0.96 -10.46
CA PHE A 121 7.21 2.16 -9.70
C PHE A 121 8.26 2.41 -8.61
N ASP A 122 8.62 1.40 -7.83
CA ASP A 122 9.64 1.50 -6.79
C ASP A 122 11.05 1.70 -7.38
N TYR A 123 11.34 1.04 -8.50
CA TYR A 123 12.60 1.23 -9.23
C TYR A 123 12.74 2.67 -9.76
N THR A 124 11.67 3.21 -10.36
CA THR A 124 11.66 4.58 -10.91
C THR A 124 11.55 5.65 -9.82
N ALA A 125 10.90 5.36 -8.69
CA ALA A 125 10.89 6.23 -7.51
C ALA A 125 12.29 6.41 -6.94
N GLY A 126 13.10 5.34 -6.92
CA GLY A 126 14.53 5.42 -6.58
C GLY A 126 15.35 6.29 -7.53
N VAL A 127 14.94 6.40 -8.80
CA VAL A 127 15.61 7.21 -9.85
C VAL A 127 15.15 8.68 -9.84
N THR A 128 13.88 8.93 -9.50
CA THR A 128 13.29 10.28 -9.46
C THR A 128 13.65 11.03 -8.17
N GLY A 129 14.27 10.36 -7.20
CA GLY A 129 14.79 11.00 -5.99
C GLY A 129 13.70 11.55 -5.08
N GLU A 130 12.47 11.04 -5.17
CA GLU A 130 11.51 11.08 -4.07
C GLU A 130 11.86 9.89 -3.19
N PRO A 131 12.63 10.07 -2.10
CA PRO A 131 12.72 9.02 -1.12
C PRO A 131 11.28 8.75 -0.67
N THR A 132 11.00 7.52 -0.25
CA THR A 132 9.88 7.22 0.63
C THR A 132 10.11 7.95 1.96
N LEU A 133 10.06 9.29 1.92
CA LEU A 133 10.33 10.17 3.03
C LEU A 133 9.29 9.84 4.06
N THR A 134 9.78 9.27 5.15
CA THR A 134 9.06 9.10 6.39
C THR A 134 8.34 10.42 6.67
N ALA A 135 7.08 10.37 7.15
CA ALA A 135 6.30 11.59 7.43
C ALA A 135 7.09 12.61 8.29
N GLU A 136 8.03 12.11 9.10
CA GLU A 136 9.02 12.86 9.88
C GLU A 136 10.02 13.67 9.02
N GLU A 137 10.56 13.11 7.93
CA GLU A 137 11.48 13.80 7.03
C GLU A 137 10.75 14.79 6.12
N LYS A 138 9.52 14.48 5.70
CA LYS A 138 8.65 15.48 5.05
C LYS A 138 8.37 16.64 6.00
N ARG A 139 8.09 16.36 7.28
CA ARG A 139 7.91 17.38 8.32
C ARG A 139 9.18 18.17 8.60
N ARG A 140 10.37 17.54 8.63
CA ARG A 140 11.68 18.20 8.83
C ARG A 140 12.16 19.00 7.62
N ARG A 141 11.80 18.61 6.40
CA ARG A 141 12.04 19.43 5.20
C ARG A 141 11.08 20.61 5.13
N PHE A 142 9.83 20.41 5.54
CA PHE A 142 8.81 21.46 5.57
C PHE A 142 9.07 22.47 6.70
N PHE A 143 9.40 21.99 7.90
CA PHE A 143 9.91 22.79 9.00
C PHE A 143 11.43 22.72 9.01
N LYS A 144 12.11 23.63 8.30
CA LYS A 144 13.55 23.88 8.42
C LYS A 144 13.89 24.19 9.88
N GLN A 145 14.16 23.16 10.69
CA GLN A 145 14.66 23.37 12.05
C GLN A 145 16.10 23.88 11.95
N PRO A 146 16.48 24.94 12.70
CA PRO A 146 17.87 25.37 12.76
C PRO A 146 18.74 24.24 13.36
N PRO A 147 20.03 24.18 12.98
CA PRO A 147 20.93 23.14 13.44
C PRO A 147 20.97 23.10 14.97
N GLN A 148 21.04 21.88 15.52
CA GLN A 148 21.26 21.66 16.95
C GLN A 148 22.49 22.48 17.37
N PRO A 149 22.40 23.31 18.42
CA PRO A 149 23.55 24.06 18.88
C PRO A 149 24.63 23.05 19.29
N ILE A 150 25.77 23.10 18.60
CA ILE A 150 27.00 22.53 19.13
C ILE A 150 27.32 23.40 20.34
N VAL A 151 27.37 22.76 21.51
CA VAL A 151 27.79 23.31 22.83
C VAL A 151 26.68 23.88 23.73
N ALA A 152 26.42 23.15 24.82
CA ALA A 152 26.40 23.60 26.22
C ALA A 152 26.33 22.32 27.09
N ALA A 153 27.13 22.07 28.12
CA ALA A 153 28.09 22.87 28.88
C ALA A 153 29.02 21.90 29.65
N GLU A 154 30.25 22.34 29.92
CA GLU A 154 31.27 21.79 30.84
C GLU A 154 31.72 20.32 30.71
#